data_AF-A0A7U7GFD2-F1
#
_entry.id   AF-A0A7U7GFD2-F1
#
_cell.length_a   1.000
_cell.length_b   1.000
_cell.length_c   1.000
_cell.angle_alpha   90.00
_cell.angle_beta   90.00
_cell.angle_gamma   90.00
#
_symmetry.space_group_name_H-M   'P 1'
#
loop_
_entity.id
_entity.type
_entity.pdbx_description
1 polymer ?
#
loop_
_entity_poly.entity_id
_entity_poly.type
_entity_poly.pdbx_seq_one_letter_code
_entity_poly.pdbx_strand_id
1 'polypeptide(L)'
;MATLDELMQLPGAMAAFEFRGSGELLDHRIAYPDRINPATLDLVAHMCSANMSIATMQARGWEQVTAMKGFYPIQEFTLIGFDWSVVVSGLGRERHKQEGKFSLPPFLGVVMSNESADYEAAFAILEH
;
A
#
# COMPACT_ATOMS: atom_id res chain seq x y z
N MET A 1 -1.69 -7.23 12.47
CA MET A 1 -0.77 -6.63 11.51
C MET A 1 -0.37 -7.73 10.55
N ALA A 2 -0.91 -7.65 9.34
CA ALA A 2 -0.58 -8.56 8.25
C ALA A 2 0.94 -8.75 8.09
N THR A 3 1.32 -9.99 7.80
CA THR A 3 2.69 -10.36 7.41
C THR A 3 2.80 -10.45 5.89
N LEU A 4 4.02 -10.32 5.37
CA LEU A 4 4.27 -10.51 3.94
C LEU A 4 3.89 -11.92 3.48
N ASP A 5 4.10 -12.93 4.32
CA ASP A 5 3.78 -14.32 3.99
C ASP A 5 2.27 -14.57 3.91
N GLU A 6 1.45 -13.90 4.74
CA GLU A 6 -0.02 -13.92 4.64
C GLU A 6 -0.52 -13.25 3.36
N LEU A 7 0.05 -12.10 3.00
CA LEU A 7 -0.29 -11.41 1.74
C LEU A 7 0.04 -12.26 0.51
N MET A 8 1.13 -13.03 0.58
CA MET A 8 1.50 -13.96 -0.49
C MET A 8 0.56 -15.16 -0.64
N GLN A 9 -0.34 -15.43 0.31
CA GLN A 9 -1.37 -16.47 0.16
C GLN A 9 -2.57 -16.00 -0.67
N LEU A 10 -2.67 -14.71 -0.99
CA LEU A 10 -3.79 -14.18 -1.76
C LEU A 10 -3.75 -14.70 -3.21
N PRO A 11 -4.91 -15.02 -3.80
CA PRO A 11 -5.01 -15.32 -5.22
C PRO A 11 -4.41 -14.19 -6.07
N GLY A 12 -3.54 -14.57 -7.00
CA GLY A 12 -2.88 -13.61 -7.88
C GLY A 12 -1.76 -12.82 -7.24
N ALA A 13 -1.40 -13.02 -5.97
CA ALA A 13 -0.26 -12.35 -5.34
C ALA A 13 1.05 -12.65 -6.09
N MET A 14 1.69 -11.59 -6.57
CA MET A 14 2.95 -11.66 -7.31
C MET A 14 4.14 -11.25 -6.46
N ALA A 15 3.93 -10.25 -5.61
CA ALA A 15 4.91 -9.79 -4.63
C ALA A 15 4.20 -9.14 -3.44
N ALA A 16 4.78 -9.26 -2.25
CA ALA A 16 4.38 -8.53 -1.05
C ALA A 16 5.59 -7.77 -0.53
N PHE A 17 5.41 -6.56 -0.01
CA PHE A 17 6.53 -5.70 0.36
C PHE A 17 6.23 -4.70 1.46
N GLU A 18 7.28 -4.30 2.16
CA GLU A 18 7.31 -3.21 3.12
C GLU A 18 8.11 -2.04 2.56
N PHE A 19 7.63 -0.82 2.76
CA PHE A 19 8.37 0.37 2.34
C PHE A 19 8.20 1.56 3.29
N ARG A 20 9.15 2.49 3.27
CA ARG A 20 9.08 3.74 4.03
C ARG A 20 8.26 4.80 3.30
N GLY A 21 7.87 5.84 4.04
CA GLY A 21 7.31 7.05 3.43
C GLY A 21 8.22 7.73 2.41
N SER A 22 9.53 7.46 2.41
CA SER A 22 10.48 7.91 1.37
C SER A 22 10.39 7.12 0.06
N GLY A 23 9.71 5.96 0.06
CA GLY A 23 9.71 4.99 -1.03
C GLY A 23 10.79 3.90 -0.90
N GLU A 24 11.70 4.00 0.07
CA GLU A 24 12.72 2.97 0.33
C GLU A 24 12.05 1.61 0.61
N LEU A 25 12.37 0.60 -0.20
CA LEU A 25 11.98 -0.78 -0.01
C LEU A 25 12.74 -1.40 1.18
N LEU A 26 12.03 -2.09 2.07
CA LEU A 26 12.60 -2.63 3.32
C LEU A 26 12.69 -4.15 3.34
N ASP A 27 11.57 -4.84 3.13
CA ASP A 27 11.48 -6.28 3.00
C ASP A 27 10.50 -6.64 1.88
N HIS A 28 10.66 -7.81 1.27
CA HIS A 28 9.77 -8.28 0.23
C HIS A 28 9.73 -9.80 0.09
N ARG A 29 8.65 -10.28 -0.50
CA ARG A 29 8.49 -11.64 -1.04
C ARG A 29 8.09 -11.50 -2.50
N ILE A 30 8.67 -12.32 -3.37
CA ILE A 30 8.40 -12.32 -4.82
C ILE A 30 8.16 -13.76 -5.25
N ALA A 31 7.01 -14.03 -5.85
CA ALA A 31 6.69 -15.35 -6.42
C ALA A 31 7.11 -15.47 -7.90
N TYR A 32 7.07 -14.37 -8.66
CA TYR A 32 7.32 -14.36 -10.11
C TYR A 32 8.40 -13.33 -10.48
N PRO A 33 9.69 -13.63 -10.25
CA PRO A 33 10.79 -12.67 -10.45
C PRO A 33 10.95 -12.23 -11.91
N ASP A 34 10.53 -13.05 -12.87
CA ASP A 34 10.56 -12.69 -14.30
C ASP A 34 9.52 -11.62 -14.68
N ARG A 35 8.48 -11.44 -13.86
CA ARG A 35 7.43 -10.42 -14.07
C ARG A 35 7.62 -9.21 -13.18
N ILE A 36 8.03 -9.43 -11.93
CA ILE A 36 8.31 -8.38 -10.94
C ILE A 36 9.58 -8.75 -10.21
N ASN A 37 10.70 -8.14 -10.61
CA ASN A 37 11.97 -8.31 -9.93
C ASN A 37 12.17 -7.23 -8.83
N PRO A 38 13.20 -7.37 -7.98
CA PRO A 38 13.45 -6.41 -6.89
C PRO A 38 13.62 -4.96 -7.36
N ALA A 39 14.24 -4.72 -8.53
CA ALA A 39 14.41 -3.37 -9.06
C ALA A 39 13.08 -2.74 -9.50
N THR A 40 12.20 -3.52 -10.12
CA THR A 40 10.83 -3.09 -10.43
C THR A 40 10.04 -2.82 -9.15
N LEU A 41 10.18 -3.67 -8.14
CA LEU A 41 9.46 -3.53 -6.87
C LEU A 41 9.92 -2.29 -6.07
N ASP A 42 11.20 -1.95 -6.12
CA ASP A 42 11.74 -0.70 -5.55
C ASP A 42 11.11 0.54 -6.22
N LEU A 43 11.01 0.56 -7.55
CA LEU A 43 10.32 1.63 -8.27
C LEU A 43 8.82 1.69 -7.92
N VAL A 44 8.18 0.53 -7.73
CA VAL A 44 6.79 0.47 -7.26
C VAL A 44 6.64 1.08 -5.87
N ALA A 45 7.55 0.81 -4.94
CA ALA A 45 7.54 1.41 -3.61
C ALA A 45 7.67 2.95 -3.65
N HIS A 46 8.56 3.47 -4.48
CA HIS A 46 8.67 4.92 -4.73
C HIS A 46 7.38 5.51 -5.33
N MET A 47 6.78 4.82 -6.31
CA MET A 47 5.52 5.23 -6.90
C MET A 47 4.39 5.24 -5.86
N CYS A 48 4.31 4.25 -4.97
CA CYS A 48 3.31 4.19 -3.91
C CYS A 48 3.47 5.35 -2.92
N SER A 49 4.71 5.67 -2.52
CA SER A 49 5.01 6.84 -1.67
C SER A 49 4.58 8.16 -2.33
N ALA A 50 4.87 8.33 -3.63
CA ALA A 50 4.46 9.52 -4.38
C ALA A 50 2.93 9.65 -4.47
N ASN A 51 2.22 8.55 -4.76
CA ASN A 51 0.75 8.54 -4.82
C ASN A 51 0.11 8.84 -3.46
N MET A 52 0.65 8.32 -2.36
CA MET A 52 0.20 8.68 -1.01
C MET A 52 0.32 10.18 -0.75
N SER A 53 1.41 10.80 -1.20
CA SER A 53 1.63 12.24 -1.04
C SER A 53 0.61 13.06 -1.86
N ILE A 54 0.36 12.66 -3.10
CA ILE A 54 -0.62 13.31 -3.98
C ILE A 54 -2.04 13.14 -3.42
N ALA A 55 -2.45 11.93 -3.04
CA ALA A 55 -3.76 11.65 -2.48
C ALA A 55 -3.98 12.41 -1.16
N THR A 56 -2.96 12.48 -0.31
CA THR A 56 -3.00 13.28 0.92
C THR A 56 -3.22 14.77 0.62
N MET A 57 -2.50 15.32 -0.35
CA MET A 57 -2.67 16.72 -0.75
C MET A 57 -4.10 16.97 -1.27
N GLN A 58 -4.62 16.08 -2.12
CA GLN A 58 -5.97 16.19 -2.69
C GLN A 58 -7.06 16.09 -1.61
N ALA A 59 -6.97 15.10 -0.72
CA ALA A 59 -7.94 14.90 0.36
C ALA A 59 -8.00 16.12 1.30
N ARG A 60 -6.84 16.64 1.71
CA ARG A 60 -6.76 17.84 2.55
C ARG A 60 -7.34 19.07 1.84
N GLY A 61 -7.01 19.26 0.56
CA GLY A 61 -7.58 20.32 -0.26
C GLY A 61 -9.09 20.23 -0.35
N TRP A 62 -9.61 19.03 -0.61
CA TRP A 62 -11.05 18.76 -0.71
C TRP A 62 -11.80 19.08 0.58
N GLU A 63 -11.34 18.57 1.72
CA GLU A 63 -11.95 18.86 3.02
C GLU A 63 -11.93 20.36 3.36
N GLN A 64 -10.90 21.08 2.91
CA GLN A 64 -10.76 22.50 3.18
C GLN A 64 -11.70 23.36 2.31
N VAL A 65 -11.88 23.03 1.03
CA VAL A 65 -12.73 23.83 0.13
C VAL A 65 -14.21 23.49 0.22
N THR A 66 -14.57 22.29 0.71
CA THR A 66 -15.97 21.84 0.81
C THR A 66 -16.54 21.78 2.23
N ALA A 67 -15.68 21.91 3.26
CA ALA A 67 -15.99 21.64 4.66
C ALA A 67 -16.41 20.19 4.98
N MET A 68 -16.41 19.28 3.99
CA MET A 68 -16.61 17.84 4.23
C MET A 68 -15.45 17.27 5.06
N LYS A 69 -15.69 16.11 5.69
CA LYS A 69 -14.74 15.40 6.56
C LYS A 69 -14.73 13.91 6.27
N GLY A 70 -13.65 13.25 6.63
CA GLY A 70 -13.48 11.79 6.53
C GLY A 70 -12.68 11.33 5.32
N PHE A 71 -12.08 12.26 4.56
CA PHE A 71 -11.20 11.95 3.44
C PHE A 71 -9.73 11.90 3.87
N TYR A 72 -9.34 12.67 4.88
CA TYR A 72 -8.00 12.63 5.47
C TYR A 72 -8.07 12.05 6.90
N PRO A 73 -7.14 11.15 7.30
CA PRO A 73 -6.00 10.63 6.53
C PRO A 73 -6.39 9.57 5.50
N ILE A 74 -5.64 9.52 4.39
CA ILE A 74 -5.68 8.37 3.48
C ILE A 74 -5.03 7.19 4.19
N GLN A 75 -5.79 6.13 4.39
CA GLN A 75 -5.32 4.94 5.09
C GLN A 75 -4.75 3.93 4.10
N GLU A 76 -5.48 3.70 3.00
CA GLU A 76 -5.18 2.62 2.05
C GLU A 76 -5.64 3.04 0.65
N PHE A 77 -5.06 2.43 -0.39
CA PHE A 77 -5.47 2.65 -1.77
C PHE A 77 -5.05 1.49 -2.67
N THR A 78 -5.64 1.44 -3.86
CA THR A 78 -5.18 0.57 -4.95
C THR A 78 -4.68 1.41 -6.11
N LEU A 79 -3.50 1.06 -6.63
CA LEU A 79 -3.03 1.53 -7.93
C LEU A 79 -3.36 0.47 -8.98
N ILE A 80 -4.23 0.83 -9.92
CA ILE A 80 -4.68 -0.08 -10.98
C ILE A 80 -3.75 0.05 -12.19
N GLY A 81 -3.07 -1.05 -12.53
CA GLY A 81 -2.31 -1.18 -13.77
C GLY A 81 -3.04 -2.03 -14.80
N PHE A 82 -2.36 -2.37 -15.89
CA PHE A 82 -2.92 -3.21 -16.95
C PHE A 82 -2.93 -4.70 -16.56
N ASP A 83 -1.76 -5.29 -16.35
CA ASP A 83 -1.62 -6.73 -16.07
C ASP A 83 -1.68 -7.06 -14.57
N TRP A 84 -1.29 -6.09 -13.76
CA TRP A 84 -1.24 -6.19 -12.31
C TRP A 84 -1.56 -4.85 -11.67
N SER A 85 -2.04 -4.91 -10.44
CA SER A 85 -2.38 -3.77 -9.60
C SER A 85 -1.70 -3.91 -8.24
N VAL A 86 -1.61 -2.82 -7.50
CA VAL A 86 -0.97 -2.80 -6.18
C VAL A 86 -1.95 -2.30 -5.15
N VAL A 87 -2.19 -3.08 -4.11
CA VAL A 87 -2.94 -2.65 -2.92
C VAL A 87 -1.93 -2.23 -1.86
N VAL A 88 -2.11 -1.06 -1.27
CA VAL A 88 -1.20 -0.47 -0.28
C VAL A 88 -1.97 -0.06 0.96
N SER A 89 -1.40 -0.37 2.12
CA SER A 89 -1.91 0.06 3.42
C SER A 89 -0.88 0.86 4.22
N GLY A 90 -1.34 2.01 4.70
CA GLY A 90 -0.73 2.81 5.74
C GLY A 90 -1.53 2.80 7.04
N LEU A 91 -2.55 1.93 7.18
CA LEU A 91 -3.47 1.94 8.31
C LEU A 91 -2.75 1.79 9.66
N GLY A 92 -1.78 0.86 9.74
CA GLY A 92 -0.95 0.69 10.92
C GLY A 92 -0.19 1.96 11.30
N ARG A 93 0.25 2.75 10.31
CA ARG A 93 0.93 4.04 10.51
C ARG A 93 -0.01 5.09 11.09
N GLU A 94 -1.22 5.18 10.56
CA GLU A 94 -2.22 6.13 11.05
C GLU A 94 -2.68 5.79 12.47
N ARG A 95 -2.87 4.51 12.79
CA ARG A 95 -3.11 4.05 14.17
C ARG A 95 -1.99 4.48 15.13
N HIS A 96 -0.72 4.30 14.73
CA HIS A 96 0.43 4.73 15.54
C HIS A 96 0.49 6.25 15.74
N LYS A 97 0.18 7.04 14.71
CA LYS A 97 0.10 8.51 14.84
C LYS A 97 -0.99 8.95 15.81
N GLN A 98 -2.16 8.31 15.76
CA GLN A 98 -3.28 8.59 16.66
C GLN A 98 -2.94 8.27 18.12
N GLU A 99 -2.10 7.26 18.34
CA GLU A 99 -1.53 6.93 19.66
C GLU A 99 -0.38 7.86 20.10
N GLY A 100 -0.02 8.86 19.30
CA GLY A 100 1.07 9.80 19.59
C GLY A 100 2.48 9.23 19.41
N LYS A 101 2.63 8.10 18.69
CA LYS A 101 3.94 7.49 18.42
C LYS A 101 4.62 8.17 17.22
N PHE A 102 5.92 8.45 17.37
CA PHE A 102 6.74 9.06 16.32
C PHE A 102 7.53 8.05 15.47
N SER A 103 7.81 6.87 16.04
CA SER A 103 8.33 5.73 15.28
C SER A 103 7.16 5.03 14.61
N LEU A 104 7.04 5.21 13.31
CA LEU A 104 5.92 4.67 12.53
C LEU A 104 6.32 3.35 11.85
N PRO A 105 5.44 2.33 11.86
CA PRO A 105 5.68 1.09 11.12
C PRO A 105 5.79 1.38 9.62
N PRO A 106 6.35 0.47 8.81
CA PRO A 106 6.37 0.65 7.37
C PRO A 106 4.95 0.66 6.77
N PHE A 107 4.84 1.09 5.52
CA PHE A 107 3.68 0.76 4.70
C PHE A 107 3.78 -0.70 4.26
N LEU A 108 2.65 -1.35 4.08
CA LEU A 108 2.54 -2.69 3.50
C LEU A 108 1.93 -2.59 2.12
N GLY A 109 2.40 -3.41 1.19
CA GLY A 109 1.84 -3.50 -0.15
C GLY A 109 1.83 -4.93 -0.67
N VAL A 110 0.88 -5.22 -1.55
CA VAL A 110 0.82 -6.45 -2.33
C VAL A 110 0.57 -6.12 -3.78
N VAL A 111 1.39 -6.67 -4.67
CA VAL A 111 1.18 -6.63 -6.11
C VAL A 111 0.41 -7.88 -6.51
N MET A 112 -0.68 -7.71 -7.24
CA MET A 112 -1.59 -8.79 -7.61
C MET A 112 -1.84 -8.77 -9.11
N SER A 113 -1.85 -9.94 -9.75
CA SER A 113 -2.26 -10.07 -11.15
C SER A 113 -3.76 -9.80 -11.28
N ASN A 114 -4.12 -8.93 -12.23
CA ASN A 114 -5.50 -8.51 -12.43
C ASN A 114 -6.44 -9.65 -12.87
N GLU A 115 -5.90 -10.75 -13.40
CA GLU A 115 -6.68 -11.92 -13.83
C GLU A 115 -7.31 -12.68 -12.66
N SER A 116 -6.72 -12.59 -11.47
CA SER A 116 -7.13 -13.36 -10.29
C SER A 116 -7.15 -12.53 -9.00
N ALA A 117 -7.00 -11.21 -9.09
CA ALA A 117 -6.93 -10.35 -7.92
C ALA A 117 -8.26 -10.30 -7.17
N ASP A 118 -8.19 -10.60 -5.87
CA ASP A 118 -9.26 -10.36 -4.91
C ASP A 118 -8.89 -9.16 -4.03
N TYR A 119 -9.35 -7.97 -4.42
CA TYR A 119 -9.02 -6.73 -3.71
C TYR A 119 -9.69 -6.65 -2.34
N GLU A 120 -10.90 -7.20 -2.18
CA GLU A 120 -11.60 -7.19 -0.89
C GLU A 120 -10.85 -8.08 0.11
N ALA A 121 -10.40 -9.27 -0.31
CA ALA A 121 -9.56 -10.12 0.53
C ALA A 121 -8.22 -9.45 0.87
N ALA A 122 -7.62 -8.70 -0.07
CA ALA A 122 -6.39 -7.97 0.18
C ALA A 122 -6.57 -6.89 1.26
N PHE A 123 -7.60 -6.06 1.15
CA PHE A 123 -7.91 -5.06 2.19
C PHE A 123 -8.25 -5.71 3.53
N ALA A 124 -9.04 -6.79 3.54
CA ALA A 124 -9.37 -7.49 4.78
C ALA A 124 -8.11 -7.95 5.53
N ILE A 125 -7.12 -8.52 4.84
CA ILE A 125 -5.84 -8.90 5.46
C ILE A 125 -5.10 -7.66 5.98
N LEU A 126 -5.02 -6.58 5.19
CA LEU A 126 -4.29 -5.36 5.56
C LEU A 126 -4.92 -4.58 6.71
N GLU A 127 -6.24 -4.69 6.91
CA GLU A 127 -6.98 -4.04 7.99
C GLU A 127 -6.74 -4.69 9.38
N HIS A 128 -6.31 -5.96 9.41
CA HIS A 128 -6.00 -6.73 10.63
C HIS A 128 -4.63 -6.37 11.26
#